data_AF-S2E1I2-F1
#
_entry.id   AF-S2E1I2-F1
#
_cell.length_a   1.000
_cell.length_b   1.000
_cell.length_c   1.000
_cell.angle_alpha   90.00
_cell.angle_beta   90.00
_cell.angle_gamma   90.00
#
_symmetry.space_group_name_H-M   'P 1'
#
loop_
_entity.id
_entity.type
_entity.pdbx_description
1 polymer ?
#
loop_
_entity_poly.entity_id
_entity_poly.type
_entity_poly.pdbx_seq_one_letter_code
_entity_poly.pdbx_strand_id
1 'polypeptide(L)'
;MKILFISPRYEGGIGGHAFRVAEKLRESGFDVKLMHVPHVPIKNLKNPSFVIFGMIKAILDREKYDVVHAWNVPSAFVMKFVKAKKKVLSVHGIYSEQVDALHSTATSSMVSNAESKVLKFANVLTTDSKSVQKTYKEKLGLDFVYLPAPLDTKKFDQIPDINKIENQIAYVGRDSFEKGTDILRKIEPQIKGKIIYCTDMSWIDAMKNLKASSTLVVPSRMESLPQSIKEAFF
;
A
#
# COMPACT_ATOMS: atom_id res chain seq x y z
N MET A 1 10.73 -4.54 23.11
CA MET A 1 9.37 -4.93 22.63
C MET A 1 9.53 -5.74 21.36
N LYS A 2 8.89 -6.91 21.29
CA LYS A 2 8.97 -7.83 20.16
C LYS A 2 7.74 -7.69 19.26
N ILE A 3 7.96 -7.35 18.00
CA ILE A 3 6.93 -6.98 17.03
C ILE A 3 6.97 -7.92 15.83
N LEU A 4 5.82 -8.47 15.44
CA LEU A 4 5.69 -9.23 14.20
C LEU A 4 4.99 -8.41 13.12
N PHE A 5 5.63 -8.25 11.98
CA PHE A 5 5.00 -7.68 10.79
C PHE A 5 4.43 -8.79 9.91
N ILE A 6 3.26 -8.54 9.32
CA ILE A 6 2.61 -9.42 8.36
C ILE A 6 2.19 -8.61 7.14
N SER A 7 2.72 -8.98 5.97
CA SER A 7 2.35 -8.42 4.67
C SER A 7 2.49 -9.52 3.62
N PRO A 8 1.71 -9.52 2.52
CA PRO A 8 1.91 -10.47 1.42
C PRO A 8 3.32 -10.40 0.81
N ARG A 9 3.92 -9.22 0.86
CA ARG A 9 5.29 -8.93 0.42
C ARG A 9 5.84 -7.70 1.15
N TYR A 10 7.16 -7.54 1.18
CA TYR A 10 7.86 -6.41 1.81
C TYR A 10 8.48 -5.45 0.78
N GLU A 11 7.86 -5.38 -0.41
CA GLU A 11 8.29 -4.56 -1.54
C GLU A 11 7.09 -3.91 -2.24
N GLY A 12 7.35 -2.97 -3.15
CA GLY A 12 6.32 -2.19 -3.84
C GLY A 12 5.61 -1.20 -2.93
N GLY A 13 4.35 -0.84 -3.23
CA GLY A 13 3.57 0.17 -2.49
C GLY A 13 3.39 -0.14 -1.01
N ILE A 14 2.32 -0.87 -0.65
CA ILE A 14 2.01 -1.18 0.76
C ILE A 14 3.13 -2.02 1.41
N GLY A 15 3.66 -3.02 0.68
CA GLY A 15 4.72 -3.89 1.19
C GLY A 15 6.02 -3.15 1.48
N GLY A 16 6.45 -2.26 0.58
CA GLY A 16 7.63 -1.42 0.80
C GLY A 16 7.40 -0.36 1.88
N HIS A 17 6.17 0.12 2.07
CA HIS A 17 5.83 0.94 3.23
C HIS A 17 6.00 0.15 4.53
N ALA A 18 5.42 -1.05 4.62
CA ALA A 18 5.57 -1.93 5.78
C ALA A 18 7.05 -2.19 6.10
N PHE A 19 7.87 -2.48 5.09
CA PHE A 19 9.30 -2.72 5.26
C PHE A 19 10.03 -1.48 5.80
N ARG A 20 9.78 -0.29 5.25
CA ARG A 20 10.41 0.96 5.73
C ARG A 20 10.07 1.24 7.19
N VAL A 21 8.82 1.01 7.61
CA VAL A 21 8.44 1.18 9.02
C VAL A 21 9.14 0.16 9.91
N ALA A 22 9.26 -1.10 9.47
CA ALA A 22 10.00 -2.11 10.20
C ALA A 22 11.49 -1.73 10.39
N GLU A 23 12.14 -1.22 9.35
CA GLU A 23 13.53 -0.74 9.43
C GLU A 23 13.67 0.43 10.41
N LYS A 24 12.77 1.43 10.35
CA LYS A 24 12.82 2.57 11.30
C LYS A 24 12.55 2.17 12.74
N LEU A 25 11.69 1.18 12.97
CA LEU A 25 11.49 0.63 14.30
C LEU A 25 12.74 -0.13 14.79
N ARG A 26 13.42 -0.88 13.92
CA ARG A 26 14.69 -1.54 14.24
C ARG A 26 15.78 -0.53 14.57
N GLU A 27 15.94 0.52 13.77
CA GLU A 27 16.85 1.65 14.04
C GLU A 27 16.55 2.31 15.40
N SER A 28 15.28 2.30 15.83
CA SER A 28 14.84 2.81 17.13
C SER A 28 14.98 1.81 18.28
N GLY A 29 15.61 0.66 18.07
CA GLY A 29 15.90 -0.35 19.10
C GLY A 29 14.78 -1.38 19.34
N PHE A 30 13.77 -1.47 18.47
CA PHE A 30 12.72 -2.49 18.58
C PHE A 30 13.11 -3.80 17.87
N ASP A 31 12.74 -4.94 18.45
CA ASP A 31 12.88 -6.25 17.80
C ASP A 31 11.71 -6.48 16.86
N VAL A 32 11.93 -6.25 15.56
CA VAL A 32 10.91 -6.42 14.52
C VAL A 32 11.23 -7.63 13.66
N LYS A 33 10.32 -8.60 13.63
CA LYS A 33 10.36 -9.80 12.79
C LYS A 33 9.39 -9.68 11.63
N LEU A 34 9.83 -10.04 10.43
CA LEU A 34 8.98 -10.08 9.23
C LEU A 34 8.47 -11.50 9.01
N MET A 35 7.15 -11.69 8.95
CA MET A 35 6.59 -12.98 8.54
C MET A 35 6.70 -13.12 7.03
N HIS A 36 7.58 -14.01 6.57
CA HIS A 36 7.63 -14.44 5.17
C HIS A 36 6.72 -15.63 4.94
N VAL A 37 5.77 -15.50 4.01
CA VAL A 37 4.79 -16.54 3.68
C VAL A 37 4.89 -16.81 2.18
N PRO A 38 5.02 -18.07 1.74
CA PRO A 38 4.97 -18.39 0.32
C PRO A 38 3.58 -18.05 -0.25
N HIS A 39 3.50 -17.83 -1.56
CA HIS A 39 2.23 -17.69 -2.25
C HIS A 39 2.32 -18.30 -3.64
N VAL A 40 1.20 -18.79 -4.15
CA VAL A 40 1.12 -19.36 -5.49
C VAL A 40 1.08 -18.19 -6.48
N PRO A 41 2.03 -18.08 -7.44
CA PRO A 41 2.17 -16.91 -8.31
C PRO A 41 1.10 -16.83 -9.43
N ILE A 42 -0.05 -17.47 -9.27
CA ILE A 42 -1.16 -17.47 -10.23
C ILE A 42 -2.09 -16.30 -9.93
N LYS A 43 -2.52 -15.57 -10.99
CA LYS A 43 -3.48 -14.45 -10.89
C LYS A 43 -4.73 -14.91 -10.11
N ASN A 44 -5.24 -14.06 -9.20
CA ASN A 44 -6.35 -14.34 -8.28
C ASN A 44 -6.09 -15.38 -7.16
N LEU A 45 -5.05 -16.21 -7.25
CA LEU A 45 -4.67 -17.16 -6.18
C LEU A 45 -3.59 -16.62 -5.23
N LYS A 46 -2.89 -15.53 -5.59
CA LYS A 46 -1.84 -14.94 -4.76
C LYS A 46 -2.31 -14.61 -3.33
N ASN A 47 -3.41 -13.86 -3.20
CA ASN A 47 -3.93 -13.46 -1.88
C ASN A 47 -4.54 -14.66 -1.11
N PRO A 48 -5.42 -15.51 -1.71
CA PRO A 48 -5.94 -16.68 -1.02
C PRO A 48 -4.84 -17.64 -0.52
N SER A 49 -3.85 -17.94 -1.37
CA SER A 49 -2.74 -18.84 -0.98
C SER A 49 -1.87 -18.24 0.12
N PHE A 50 -1.55 -16.94 0.04
CA PHE A 50 -0.89 -16.22 1.13
C PHE A 50 -1.66 -16.34 2.44
N VAL A 51 -2.97 -16.13 2.41
CA VAL A 51 -3.83 -16.20 3.59
C VAL A 51 -3.83 -17.61 4.19
N ILE A 52 -3.99 -18.66 3.39
CA ILE A 52 -3.99 -20.06 3.86
C ILE A 52 -2.63 -20.45 4.46
N PHE A 53 -1.54 -20.25 3.70
CA PHE A 53 -0.20 -20.60 4.18
C PHE A 53 0.23 -19.75 5.38
N GLY A 54 -0.18 -18.49 5.41
CA GLY A 54 0.05 -17.59 6.53
C GLY A 54 -0.66 -18.06 7.78
N MET A 55 -1.93 -18.45 7.68
CA MET A 55 -2.68 -19.01 8.81
C MET A 55 -2.02 -20.26 9.38
N ILE A 56 -1.62 -21.21 8.53
CA ILE A 56 -0.92 -22.42 8.97
C ILE A 56 0.36 -22.04 9.72
N LYS A 57 1.17 -21.13 9.14
CA LYS A 57 2.40 -20.66 9.78
C LYS A 57 2.13 -19.97 11.12
N ALA A 58 1.10 -19.14 11.22
CA ALA A 58 0.72 -18.45 12.44
C ALA A 58 0.25 -19.41 13.54
N ILE A 59 -0.50 -20.46 13.17
CA ILE A 59 -0.99 -21.49 14.11
C ILE A 59 0.19 -22.32 14.66
N LEU A 60 1.12 -22.70 13.79
CA LEU A 60 2.30 -23.49 14.16
C LEU A 60 3.36 -22.67 14.92
N ASP A 61 3.31 -21.33 14.84
CA ASP A 61 4.25 -20.46 15.55
C ASP A 61 4.07 -20.58 17.08
N ARG A 62 5.19 -20.86 17.75
CA ARG A 62 5.25 -20.96 19.22
C ARG A 62 5.71 -19.66 19.86
N GLU A 63 6.24 -18.71 19.09
CA GLU A 63 6.66 -17.42 19.60
C GLU A 63 5.47 -16.59 20.09
N LYS A 64 5.72 -15.78 21.11
CA LYS A 64 4.78 -14.76 21.61
C LYS A 64 5.34 -13.39 21.27
N TYR A 65 4.47 -12.50 20.84
CA TYR A 65 4.82 -11.14 20.45
C TYR A 65 4.12 -10.14 21.37
N ASP A 66 4.74 -8.98 21.59
CA ASP A 66 4.06 -7.88 22.27
C ASP A 66 3.03 -7.27 21.32
N VAL A 67 3.41 -7.08 20.05
CA VAL A 67 2.58 -6.51 19.00
C VAL A 67 2.68 -7.36 17.74
N VAL A 68 1.55 -7.60 17.08
CA VAL A 68 1.52 -8.00 15.67
C VAL A 68 0.91 -6.85 14.86
N HIS A 69 1.60 -6.46 13.79
CA HIS A 69 1.20 -5.38 12.90
C HIS A 69 0.99 -5.95 11.49
N ALA A 70 -0.28 -6.10 11.12
CA ALA A 70 -0.70 -6.56 9.80
C ALA A 70 -0.91 -5.39 8.84
N TRP A 71 -0.52 -5.60 7.58
CA TRP A 71 -0.60 -4.61 6.53
C TRP A 71 -1.56 -5.09 5.43
N ASN A 72 -2.62 -4.32 5.24
CA ASN A 72 -3.79 -4.61 4.39
C ASN A 72 -4.71 -5.74 4.90
N VAL A 73 -5.96 -5.74 4.43
CA VAL A 73 -7.04 -6.65 4.90
C VAL A 73 -6.69 -8.15 4.79
N PRO A 74 -6.05 -8.67 3.72
CA PRO A 74 -5.66 -10.07 3.66
C PRO A 74 -4.76 -10.51 4.84
N SER A 75 -3.85 -9.64 5.30
CA SER A 75 -2.94 -9.94 6.41
C SER A 75 -3.66 -10.06 7.76
N ALA A 76 -4.84 -9.45 7.90
CA ALA A 76 -5.63 -9.52 9.13
C ALA A 76 -6.16 -10.95 9.40
N PHE A 77 -6.43 -11.73 8.36
CA PHE A 77 -6.82 -13.15 8.51
C PHE A 77 -5.70 -13.97 9.15
N VAL A 78 -4.45 -13.72 8.75
CA VAL A 78 -3.27 -14.37 9.34
C VAL A 78 -3.04 -13.88 10.77
N MET A 79 -3.12 -12.56 10.97
CA MET A 79 -2.98 -11.90 12.28
C MET A 79 -3.91 -12.46 13.36
N LYS A 80 -5.11 -12.91 12.97
CA LYS A 80 -6.07 -13.52 13.89
C LYS A 80 -5.45 -14.67 14.69
N PHE A 81 -4.59 -15.48 14.08
CA PHE A 81 -4.00 -16.68 14.68
C PHE A 81 -2.66 -16.45 15.38
N VAL A 82 -2.09 -15.25 15.27
CA VAL A 82 -0.83 -14.92 15.95
C VAL A 82 -1.04 -14.68 17.45
N LYS A 83 -0.15 -15.24 18.27
CA LYS A 83 -0.08 -15.04 19.72
C LYS A 83 0.58 -13.70 20.03
N ALA A 84 -0.21 -12.64 20.10
CA ALA A 84 0.26 -11.28 20.42
C ALA A 84 -0.62 -10.58 21.47
N LYS A 85 -0.03 -9.73 22.31
CA LYS A 85 -0.78 -8.94 23.32
C LYS A 85 -1.64 -7.85 22.66
N LYS A 86 -1.14 -7.24 21.58
CA LYS A 86 -1.86 -6.24 20.78
C LYS A 86 -1.80 -6.56 19.30
N LYS A 87 -2.91 -6.32 18.60
CA LYS A 87 -3.08 -6.51 17.16
C LYS A 87 -3.34 -5.17 16.49
N VAL A 88 -2.46 -4.78 15.58
CA VAL A 88 -2.56 -3.53 14.81
C VAL A 88 -2.79 -3.89 13.35
N LEU A 89 -3.74 -3.22 12.69
CA LEU A 89 -4.00 -3.40 11.26
C LEU A 89 -3.93 -2.06 10.55
N SER A 90 -3.04 -1.96 9.55
CA SER A 90 -2.97 -0.82 8.62
C SER A 90 -3.77 -1.09 7.36
N VAL A 91 -4.65 -0.17 6.99
CA VAL A 91 -5.48 -0.24 5.79
C VAL A 91 -5.21 0.99 4.91
N HIS A 92 -4.92 0.75 3.63
CA HIS A 92 -4.46 1.76 2.68
C HIS A 92 -5.45 2.00 1.53
N GLY A 93 -6.73 1.67 1.74
CA GLY A 93 -7.81 1.78 0.76
C GLY A 93 -9.00 0.94 1.18
N ILE A 94 -10.18 1.21 0.62
CA ILE A 94 -11.37 0.43 0.93
C ILE A 94 -11.28 -0.91 0.20
N TYR A 95 -11.17 -2.01 0.94
CA TYR A 95 -10.86 -3.32 0.34
C TYR A 95 -12.00 -3.83 -0.53
N SER A 96 -13.26 -3.68 -0.11
CA SER A 96 -14.41 -4.05 -0.95
C SER A 96 -14.37 -3.32 -2.29
N GLU A 97 -14.08 -2.03 -2.30
CA GLU A 97 -14.02 -1.23 -3.54
C GLU A 97 -12.84 -1.68 -4.42
N GLN A 98 -11.70 -2.05 -3.82
CA GLN A 98 -10.55 -2.58 -4.56
C GLN A 98 -10.86 -3.94 -5.20
N VAL A 99 -11.62 -4.79 -4.51
CA VAL A 99 -12.07 -6.08 -5.03
C VAL A 99 -13.11 -5.88 -6.13
N ASP A 100 -14.06 -4.97 -5.95
CA ASP A 100 -15.10 -4.66 -6.93
C ASP A 100 -14.54 -4.06 -8.23
N ALA A 101 -13.49 -3.25 -8.14
CA ALA A 101 -12.79 -2.75 -9.33
C ALA A 101 -12.07 -3.86 -10.13
N LEU A 102 -11.83 -5.02 -9.49
CA LEU A 102 -11.09 -6.16 -10.05
C LEU A 102 -11.99 -7.38 -10.37
N HIS A 103 -13.22 -7.44 -9.83
CA HIS A 103 -14.12 -8.61 -9.87
C HIS A 103 -15.60 -8.20 -10.07
N SER A 104 -16.47 -9.14 -10.47
CA SER A 104 -17.88 -8.85 -10.77
C SER A 104 -18.77 -8.63 -9.53
N THR A 105 -19.84 -7.86 -9.72
CA THR A 105 -20.74 -7.26 -8.70
C THR A 105 -21.35 -8.21 -7.68
N ALA A 106 -21.56 -9.49 -8.00
CA ALA A 106 -22.14 -10.47 -7.07
C ALA A 106 -21.24 -10.78 -5.86
N THR A 107 -19.93 -10.48 -5.94
CA THR A 107 -18.97 -10.72 -4.85
C THR A 107 -18.88 -9.57 -3.83
N SER A 108 -19.39 -8.38 -4.14
CA SER A 108 -19.24 -7.16 -3.33
C SER A 108 -19.88 -7.24 -1.94
N SER A 109 -21.10 -7.77 -1.84
CA SER A 109 -21.85 -7.86 -0.58
C SER A 109 -21.26 -8.90 0.39
N MET A 110 -20.72 -10.00 -0.13
CA MET A 110 -20.03 -11.00 0.69
C MET A 110 -18.68 -10.48 1.18
N VAL A 111 -17.96 -9.75 0.32
CA VAL A 111 -16.64 -9.16 0.63
C VAL A 111 -16.77 -8.06 1.68
N SER A 112 -17.74 -7.15 1.55
CA SER A 112 -17.99 -6.09 2.54
C SER A 112 -18.39 -6.64 3.91
N ASN A 113 -19.23 -7.67 3.95
CA ASN A 113 -19.57 -8.36 5.20
C ASN A 113 -18.34 -9.03 5.84
N ALA A 114 -17.51 -9.72 5.05
CA ALA A 114 -16.27 -10.32 5.54
C ALA A 114 -15.29 -9.26 6.06
N GLU A 115 -15.12 -8.16 5.33
CA GLU A 115 -14.27 -7.03 5.69
C GLU A 115 -14.66 -6.44 7.05
N SER A 116 -15.95 -6.17 7.29
CA SER A 116 -16.43 -5.62 8.56
C SER A 116 -16.08 -6.50 9.78
N LYS A 117 -16.09 -7.83 9.60
CA LYS A 117 -15.73 -8.79 10.64
C LYS A 117 -14.22 -8.86 10.84
N VAL A 118 -13.46 -8.79 9.75
CA VAL A 118 -11.99 -8.93 9.75
C VAL A 118 -11.31 -7.71 10.36
N LEU A 119 -11.81 -6.51 10.10
CA LEU A 119 -11.29 -5.28 10.72
C LEU A 119 -11.37 -5.34 12.25
N LYS A 120 -12.42 -5.97 12.80
CA LYS A 120 -12.61 -6.15 14.25
C LYS A 120 -11.64 -7.15 14.89
N PHE A 121 -10.78 -7.82 14.13
CA PHE A 121 -9.70 -8.64 14.69
C PHE A 121 -8.56 -7.78 15.28
N ALA A 122 -8.47 -6.51 14.89
CA ALA A 122 -7.47 -5.57 15.38
C ALA A 122 -7.93 -4.89 16.67
N ASN A 123 -6.98 -4.63 17.58
CA ASN A 123 -7.19 -3.73 18.71
C ASN A 123 -7.03 -2.26 18.28
N VAL A 124 -6.16 -2.00 17.30
CA VAL A 124 -5.94 -0.67 16.73
C VAL A 124 -5.99 -0.76 15.21
N LEU A 125 -6.83 0.06 14.61
CA LEU A 125 -6.89 0.27 13.17
C LEU A 125 -6.10 1.53 12.82
N THR A 126 -5.31 1.49 11.76
CA THR A 126 -4.52 2.62 11.29
C THR A 126 -4.69 2.82 9.79
N THR A 127 -4.58 4.05 9.33
CA THR A 127 -4.61 4.37 7.90
C THR A 127 -3.80 5.62 7.61
N ASP A 128 -3.24 5.71 6.41
CA ASP A 128 -2.54 6.89 5.90
C ASP A 128 -3.47 7.85 5.14
N SER A 129 -4.77 7.58 5.12
CA SER A 129 -5.75 8.35 4.36
C SER A 129 -6.95 8.80 5.19
N LYS A 130 -7.20 10.12 5.20
CA LYS A 130 -8.39 10.70 5.83
C LYS A 130 -9.67 10.25 5.16
N SER A 131 -9.66 9.99 3.84
CA SER A 131 -10.84 9.49 3.15
C SER A 131 -11.17 8.07 3.63
N VAL A 132 -10.16 7.19 3.73
CA VAL A 132 -10.34 5.83 4.27
C VAL A 132 -10.85 5.86 5.71
N GLN A 133 -10.26 6.70 6.57
CA GLN A 133 -10.71 6.90 7.95
C GLN A 133 -12.20 7.32 7.99
N LYS A 134 -12.57 8.35 7.22
CA LYS A 134 -13.94 8.85 7.15
C LYS A 134 -14.91 7.79 6.64
N THR A 135 -14.57 7.11 5.54
CA THR A 135 -15.43 6.11 4.91
C THR A 135 -15.71 4.93 5.86
N TYR A 136 -14.71 4.39 6.57
CA TYR A 136 -14.97 3.31 7.54
C TYR A 136 -15.71 3.78 8.79
N LYS A 137 -15.51 5.04 9.21
CA LYS A 137 -16.28 5.61 10.31
C LYS A 137 -17.76 5.70 9.93
N GLU A 138 -18.06 6.20 8.74
CA GLU A 138 -19.43 6.37 8.24
C GLU A 138 -20.12 5.03 7.92
N LYS A 139 -19.43 4.12 7.23
CA LYS A 139 -20.02 2.84 6.79
C LYS A 139 -20.11 1.80 7.92
N LEU A 140 -19.11 1.74 8.81
CA LEU A 140 -18.94 0.64 9.76
C LEU A 140 -18.83 1.09 11.23
N GLY A 141 -18.82 2.40 11.51
CA GLY A 141 -18.63 2.93 12.86
C GLY A 141 -17.24 2.69 13.45
N LEU A 142 -16.25 2.32 12.62
CA LEU A 142 -14.90 1.96 13.06
C LEU A 142 -13.97 3.18 13.11
N ASP A 143 -13.25 3.33 14.21
CA ASP A 143 -12.25 4.38 14.38
C ASP A 143 -10.87 3.91 13.92
N PHE A 144 -10.23 4.73 13.10
CA PHE A 144 -8.87 4.53 12.62
C PHE A 144 -7.97 5.65 13.15
N VAL A 145 -6.76 5.30 13.59
CA VAL A 145 -5.70 6.28 13.83
C VAL A 145 -5.13 6.70 12.48
N TYR A 146 -5.19 8.00 12.19
CA TYR A 146 -4.62 8.57 10.99
C TYR A 146 -3.10 8.76 11.15
N LEU A 147 -2.32 8.02 10.37
CA LEU A 147 -0.86 8.05 10.33
C LEU A 147 -0.40 8.26 8.89
N PRO A 148 -0.18 9.51 8.44
CA PRO A 148 0.21 9.77 7.06
C PRO A 148 1.52 9.06 6.73
N ALA A 149 1.57 8.41 5.56
CA ALA A 149 2.78 7.73 5.11
C ALA A 149 3.94 8.74 5.00
N PRO A 150 5.11 8.48 5.59
CA PRO A 150 6.24 9.41 5.51
C PRO A 150 6.90 9.38 4.12
N LEU A 151 7.60 10.46 3.80
CA LEU A 151 8.57 10.53 2.70
C LEU A 151 9.98 10.35 3.28
N ASP A 152 10.79 9.50 2.66
CA ASP A 152 12.19 9.32 3.07
C ASP A 152 13.06 10.34 2.32
N THR A 153 13.21 11.52 2.91
CA THR A 153 13.87 12.67 2.26
C THR A 153 15.34 12.42 1.95
N LYS A 154 16.03 11.60 2.74
CA LYS A 154 17.45 11.26 2.53
C LYS A 154 17.70 10.52 1.21
N LYS A 155 16.68 9.85 0.64
CA LYS A 155 16.83 9.20 -0.67
C LYS A 155 17.01 10.21 -1.79
N PHE A 156 16.51 11.43 -1.61
CA PHE A 156 16.61 12.48 -2.63
C PHE A 156 18.02 13.08 -2.71
N ASP A 157 18.88 12.85 -1.71
CA ASP A 157 20.29 13.23 -1.75
C ASP A 157 21.04 12.54 -2.92
N GLN A 158 20.50 11.43 -3.43
CA GLN A 158 21.02 10.70 -4.59
C GLN A 158 20.55 11.28 -5.93
N ILE A 159 19.61 12.23 -5.91
CA ILE A 159 19.02 12.83 -7.12
C ILE A 159 19.76 14.14 -7.41
N PRO A 160 20.45 14.24 -8.56
CA PRO A 160 21.18 15.46 -8.90
C PRO A 160 20.24 16.64 -9.14
N ASP A 161 20.81 17.84 -9.21
CA ASP A 161 20.09 18.98 -9.74
C ASP A 161 19.88 18.83 -11.24
N ILE A 162 18.65 19.12 -11.67
CA ILE A 162 18.15 18.85 -13.02
C ILE A 162 17.35 20.05 -13.47
N ASN A 163 17.70 20.57 -14.64
CA ASN A 163 16.93 21.62 -15.29
C ASN A 163 15.59 21.07 -15.80
N LYS A 164 14.53 21.88 -15.70
CA LYS A 164 13.24 21.50 -16.26
C LYS A 164 13.32 21.43 -17.79
N ILE A 165 12.71 20.39 -18.35
CA ILE A 165 12.52 20.21 -19.78
C ILE A 165 11.17 20.83 -20.14
N GLU A 166 11.19 21.72 -21.13
CA GLU A 166 9.99 22.42 -21.59
C GLU A 166 8.91 21.43 -22.03
N ASN A 167 7.68 21.66 -21.58
CA ASN A 167 6.50 20.85 -21.91
C ASN A 167 6.62 19.35 -21.55
N GLN A 168 7.53 18.96 -20.65
CA GLN A 168 7.60 17.59 -20.15
C GLN A 168 6.63 17.37 -18.97
N ILE A 169 5.87 16.28 -19.06
CA ILE A 169 4.87 15.87 -18.07
C ILE A 169 5.25 14.48 -17.57
N ALA A 170 5.36 14.29 -16.26
CA ALA A 170 5.64 12.99 -15.66
C ALA A 170 4.35 12.26 -15.31
N TYR A 171 4.34 10.96 -15.56
CA TYR A 171 3.45 10.00 -14.91
C TYR A 171 4.32 9.01 -14.12
N VAL A 172 4.10 8.89 -12.82
CA VAL A 172 4.87 7.99 -11.94
C VAL A 172 3.93 7.00 -11.26
N GLY A 173 3.97 5.74 -11.67
CA GLY A 173 3.09 4.69 -11.15
C GLY A 173 3.02 3.45 -12.03
N ARG A 174 2.35 2.40 -11.53
CA ARG A 174 2.17 1.14 -12.27
C ARG A 174 1.34 1.35 -13.53
N ASP A 175 1.60 0.59 -14.59
CA ASP A 175 0.69 0.54 -15.75
C ASP A 175 -0.51 -0.35 -15.42
N SER A 176 -1.58 0.25 -14.92
CA SER A 176 -2.78 -0.49 -14.54
C SER A 176 -4.05 0.36 -14.61
N PHE A 177 -5.20 -0.32 -14.73
CA PHE A 177 -6.51 0.31 -14.80
C PHE A 177 -6.82 1.17 -13.57
N GLU A 178 -6.44 0.72 -12.38
CA GLU A 178 -6.63 1.46 -11.13
C GLU A 178 -5.85 2.78 -11.13
N LYS A 179 -4.69 2.80 -11.80
CA LYS A 179 -3.85 3.99 -11.93
C LYS A 179 -4.26 4.92 -13.07
N GLY A 180 -5.18 4.48 -13.94
CA GLY A 180 -5.75 5.33 -14.99
C GLY A 180 -4.82 5.60 -16.17
N THR A 181 -3.86 4.71 -16.44
CA THR A 181 -2.97 4.86 -17.61
C THR A 181 -3.73 4.82 -18.93
N ASP A 182 -4.82 4.08 -19.01
CA ASP A 182 -5.75 4.06 -20.14
C ASP A 182 -6.43 5.42 -20.36
N ILE A 183 -6.80 6.12 -19.28
CA ILE A 183 -7.37 7.48 -19.36
C ILE A 183 -6.30 8.42 -19.92
N LEU A 184 -5.08 8.37 -19.37
CA LEU A 184 -3.99 9.26 -19.79
C LEU A 184 -3.63 9.07 -21.26
N ARG A 185 -3.45 7.82 -21.70
CA ARG A 185 -3.18 7.49 -23.11
C ARG A 185 -4.31 7.93 -24.05
N LYS A 186 -5.56 7.84 -23.60
CA LYS A 186 -6.73 8.28 -24.39
C LYS A 186 -6.73 9.79 -24.64
N ILE A 187 -6.30 10.59 -23.66
CA ILE A 187 -6.28 12.05 -23.76
C ILE A 187 -4.94 12.61 -24.25
N GLU A 188 -3.88 11.80 -24.28
CA GLU A 188 -2.52 12.19 -24.68
C GLU A 188 -2.46 12.93 -26.03
N PRO A 189 -3.18 12.54 -27.11
CA PRO A 189 -3.17 13.30 -28.36
C PRO A 189 -3.67 14.74 -28.26
N GLN A 190 -4.39 15.08 -27.18
CA GLN A 190 -4.94 16.42 -26.91
C GLN A 190 -4.05 17.23 -25.97
N ILE A 191 -3.00 16.64 -25.41
CA ILE A 191 -2.10 17.27 -24.45
C ILE A 191 -0.95 17.94 -25.21
N LYS A 192 -0.78 19.24 -24.99
CA LYS A 192 0.38 20.00 -25.48
C LYS A 192 1.57 19.78 -24.54
N GLY A 193 2.20 18.62 -24.68
CA GLY A 193 3.39 18.24 -23.92
C GLY A 193 3.78 16.79 -24.11
N LYS A 194 5.03 16.45 -23.81
CA LYS A 194 5.53 15.08 -23.88
C LYS A 194 5.32 14.39 -22.53
N ILE A 195 4.52 13.32 -22.54
CA ILE A 195 4.31 12.51 -21.35
C ILE A 195 5.43 11.48 -21.23
N ILE A 196 6.06 11.44 -20.06
CA ILE A 196 7.03 10.41 -19.68
C ILE A 196 6.35 9.44 -18.72
N TYR A 197 6.15 8.22 -19.18
CA TYR A 197 5.55 7.14 -18.39
C TYR A 197 6.63 6.40 -17.59
N CYS A 198 6.79 6.75 -16.32
CA CYS A 198 7.66 6.06 -15.38
C CYS A 198 6.96 4.83 -14.78
N THR A 199 6.69 3.82 -15.62
CA THR A 199 5.95 2.60 -15.27
C THR A 199 6.83 1.40 -14.89
N ASP A 200 8.03 1.32 -15.47
CA ASP A 200 8.99 0.25 -15.27
C ASP A 200 10.42 0.82 -15.24
N MET A 201 10.64 1.77 -14.33
CA MET A 201 11.93 2.45 -14.16
C MET A 201 12.40 2.29 -12.72
N SER A 202 13.72 2.41 -12.52
CA SER A 202 14.27 2.55 -11.18
C SER A 202 13.68 3.78 -10.49
N TRP A 203 13.60 3.77 -9.16
CA TRP A 203 13.11 4.94 -8.42
C TRP A 203 13.96 6.19 -8.73
N ILE A 204 15.28 6.05 -8.84
CA ILE A 204 16.19 7.16 -9.18
C ILE A 204 15.84 7.74 -10.55
N ASP A 205 15.66 6.92 -11.57
CA ASP A 205 15.36 7.41 -12.91
C ASP A 205 13.94 8.00 -13.01
N ALA A 206 12.98 7.44 -12.27
CA ALA A 206 11.65 8.03 -12.14
C ALA A 206 11.72 9.42 -11.49
N MET A 207 12.52 9.60 -10.43
CA MET A 207 12.70 10.90 -9.78
C MET A 207 13.44 11.90 -10.66
N LYS A 208 14.42 11.46 -11.46
CA LYS A 208 15.07 12.34 -12.45
C LYS A 208 14.08 12.87 -13.47
N ASN A 209 13.22 12.00 -14.01
CA ASN A 209 12.17 12.39 -14.95
C ASN A 209 11.11 13.28 -14.29
N LEU A 210 10.76 13.00 -13.04
CA LEU A 210 9.84 13.82 -12.26
C LEU A 210 10.39 15.23 -12.04
N LYS A 211 11.65 15.37 -11.61
CA LYS A 211 12.33 16.65 -11.38
C LYS A 211 12.54 17.44 -12.68
N ALA A 212 12.80 16.75 -13.80
CA ALA A 212 12.86 17.36 -15.13
C ALA A 212 11.49 17.82 -15.66
N SER A 213 10.38 17.36 -15.09
CA SER A 213 9.04 17.67 -15.58
C SER A 213 8.46 18.92 -14.92
N SER A 214 7.65 19.68 -15.66
CA SER A 214 6.92 20.82 -15.09
C SER A 214 5.65 20.40 -14.36
N THR A 215 5.10 19.23 -14.72
CA THR A 215 3.80 18.75 -14.27
C THR A 215 3.86 17.26 -13.96
N LEU A 216 3.28 16.83 -12.83
CA LEU A 216 2.94 15.43 -12.55
C LEU A 216 1.45 15.21 -12.86
N VAL A 217 1.13 14.13 -13.57
CA VAL A 217 -0.25 13.70 -13.79
C VAL A 217 -0.56 12.46 -12.95
N VAL A 218 -1.67 12.51 -12.22
CA VAL A 218 -2.17 11.41 -11.38
C VAL A 218 -3.61 11.08 -11.79
N PRO A 219 -3.82 10.25 -12.83
CA PRO A 219 -5.15 9.95 -13.39
C PRO A 219 -5.84 8.80 -12.64
N SER A 220 -5.42 8.52 -11.40
CA SER A 220 -5.84 7.32 -10.67
C SER A 220 -7.34 7.33 -10.38
N ARG A 221 -8.01 6.22 -10.71
CA ARG A 221 -9.40 5.97 -10.32
C ARG A 221 -9.52 5.70 -8.83
N MET A 222 -8.50 5.05 -8.27
CA MET A 222 -8.45 4.63 -6.87
C MET A 222 -7.05 4.82 -6.30
N GLU A 223 -6.93 5.70 -5.32
CA GLU A 223 -5.71 5.89 -4.54
C GLU A 223 -6.06 6.46 -3.16
N SER A 224 -5.42 5.96 -2.11
CA SER A 224 -5.56 6.49 -0.75
C SER A 224 -4.76 7.78 -0.55
N LEU A 225 -3.48 7.76 -0.93
CA LEU A 225 -2.58 8.91 -1.00
C LEU A 225 -1.42 8.60 -1.97
N PRO A 226 -1.39 9.18 -3.19
CA PRO A 226 -0.32 8.89 -4.13
C PRO A 226 1.03 9.39 -3.58
N GLN A 227 1.99 8.48 -3.40
CA GLN A 227 3.33 8.82 -2.94
C GLN A 227 4.02 9.81 -3.90
N SER A 228 3.76 9.66 -5.20
CA SER A 228 4.31 10.51 -6.27
C SER A 228 3.98 11.99 -6.11
N ILE A 229 2.85 12.34 -5.47
CA ILE A 229 2.54 13.74 -5.16
C ILE A 229 3.57 14.30 -4.18
N LYS A 230 3.85 13.58 -3.08
CA LYS A 230 4.86 14.02 -2.09
C LYS A 230 6.25 14.05 -2.70
N GLU A 231 6.56 13.08 -3.57
CA GLU A 231 7.83 13.03 -4.30
C GLU A 231 7.97 14.21 -5.29
N ALA A 232 6.87 14.73 -5.85
CA ALA A 232 6.91 15.89 -6.75
C ALA A 232 7.07 17.24 -6.02
N PHE A 233 6.74 17.29 -4.73
CA PHE A 233 6.93 18.48 -3.90
C PHE A 233 8.36 18.62 -3.36
N PHE A 234 9.16 17.55 -3.42
CA PHE A 234 10.55 17.53 -2.95
C PHE A 234 11.50 17.64 -4.15
#